data_AF-A0AAN7PE15-F1
#
_entry.id   AF-A0AAN7PE15-F1
#
_cell.length_a   1.000
_cell.length_b   1.000
_cell.length_c   1.000
_cell.angle_alpha   90.00
_cell.angle_beta   90.00
_cell.angle_gamma   90.00
#
_symmetry.space_group_name_H-M   'P 1'
#
loop_
_entity.id
_entity.type
_entity.pdbx_description
1 polymer ?
#
loop_
_entity_poly.entity_id
_entity_poly.type
_entity_poly.pdbx_seq_one_letter_code
_entity_poly.pdbx_strand_id
1 'polypeptide(L)'
;MNIPDHIKKSAEEAVASILPTKSANRYNDEYKKFIKWCNDNTIIEYSEVVLLAYFKTKSETLKASTLWTTYSMLKSTLSIKHNINISKYSKLVAFLKRQNDLYQPKKSQIFTEKQIETFLQTASNEKFLLIKTALIIAISGACRKSELTNLSTDAVQFLEHMLVIKLCDTKNKCNRTFVINNKPWINIVCTYYNLRPPNIDHKRFFIYYCNNKCTRQPVGVNTFGSMSRKIAEFLQLSNAKSFTGHCFRRTSATLLSGKGASFLDVKRHGGWKSSTVAEGYIEDSLHDKITIADQLTSGSSQPSTSCNELSSTVCEKV
;
A
#
# COMPACT_ATOMS: atom_id res chain seq x y z
N MET A 1 -7.78 45.71 15.72
CA MET A 1 -6.89 45.06 16.70
C MET A 1 -5.49 44.99 16.07
N ASN A 2 -4.49 45.65 16.64
CA ASN A 2 -3.13 45.69 16.06
C ASN A 2 -2.37 44.43 16.49
N ILE A 3 -2.11 43.52 15.55
CA ILE A 3 -1.41 42.25 15.83
C ILE A 3 0.11 42.51 15.71
N PRO A 4 0.93 42.18 16.73
CA PRO A 4 2.38 42.34 16.65
C PRO A 4 3.03 41.54 15.52
N ASP A 5 4.09 42.05 14.90
CA ASP A 5 4.69 41.45 13.70
C ASP A 5 5.32 40.07 13.97
N HIS A 6 5.86 39.82 15.16
CA HIS A 6 6.35 38.49 15.53
C HIS A 6 5.22 37.45 15.55
N ILE A 7 4.00 37.83 15.97
CA ILE A 7 2.81 36.96 15.94
C ILE A 7 2.36 36.72 14.50
N LYS A 8 2.38 37.75 13.63
CA LYS A 8 2.07 37.59 12.20
C LYS A 8 3.03 36.61 11.53
N LYS A 9 4.34 36.77 11.78
CA LYS A 9 5.37 35.88 11.25
C LYS A 9 5.17 34.43 11.71
N SER A 10 4.94 34.19 13.00
CA SER A 10 4.64 32.85 13.51
C SER A 10 3.37 32.26 12.90
N ALA A 11 2.34 33.08 12.66
CA ALA A 11 1.12 32.65 11.98
C ALA A 11 1.38 32.29 10.51
N GLU A 12 2.19 33.07 9.80
CA GLU A 12 2.59 32.79 8.41
C GLU A 12 3.40 31.50 8.30
N GLU A 13 4.35 31.27 9.21
CA GLU A 13 5.12 30.03 9.31
C GLU A 13 4.21 28.82 9.57
N ALA A 14 3.24 28.96 10.48
CA ALA A 14 2.25 27.93 10.75
C ALA A 14 1.41 27.63 9.50
N VAL A 15 0.92 28.65 8.80
CA VAL A 15 0.12 28.51 7.57
C VAL A 15 0.93 27.83 6.45
N ALA A 16 2.20 28.20 6.28
CA ALA A 16 3.08 27.60 5.29
C ALA A 16 3.29 26.09 5.54
N SER A 17 3.22 25.65 6.80
CA SER A 17 3.38 24.24 7.19
C SER A 17 2.13 23.38 6.99
N ILE A 18 0.95 23.97 6.72
CA ILE A 18 -0.32 23.24 6.60
C ILE A 18 -0.34 22.32 5.37
N LEU A 19 0.23 22.76 4.25
CA LEU A 19 0.29 21.93 3.04
C LEU A 19 1.30 20.79 3.21
N PRO A 20 1.00 19.56 2.71
CA PRO A 20 1.92 18.44 2.90
C PRO A 20 3.25 18.70 2.17
N THR A 21 4.37 18.67 2.89
CA THR A 21 5.71 19.03 2.38
C THR A 21 6.05 18.35 1.05
N LYS A 22 5.77 17.05 0.93
CA LYS A 22 6.09 16.27 -0.27
C LYS A 22 5.22 16.58 -1.49
N SER A 23 3.99 17.06 -1.28
CA SER A 23 3.01 17.28 -2.37
C SER A 23 2.59 18.74 -2.51
N ALA A 24 3.16 19.66 -1.75
CA ALA A 24 2.81 21.08 -1.77
C ALA A 24 2.83 21.66 -3.19
N ASN A 25 3.86 21.33 -3.99
CA ASN A 25 3.93 21.74 -5.40
C ASN A 25 2.71 21.29 -6.21
N ARG A 26 2.27 20.04 -6.05
CA ARG A 26 1.10 19.51 -6.75
C ARG A 26 -0.19 20.25 -6.37
N TYR A 27 -0.34 20.63 -5.09
CA TYR A 27 -1.48 21.40 -4.62
C TYR A 27 -1.47 22.80 -5.24
N ASN A 28 -0.31 23.45 -5.25
CA ASN A 28 -0.12 24.76 -5.86
C ASN A 28 -0.36 24.73 -7.38
N ASP A 29 0.10 23.69 -8.08
CA ASP A 29 -0.11 23.55 -9.52
C ASP A 29 -1.58 23.36 -9.86
N GLU A 30 -2.33 22.56 -9.09
CA GLU A 30 -3.76 22.41 -9.31
C GLU A 30 -4.52 23.71 -9.01
N TYR A 31 -4.13 24.42 -7.95
CA TYR A 31 -4.66 25.74 -7.65
C TYR A 31 -4.43 26.73 -8.80
N LYS A 32 -3.21 26.78 -9.36
CA LYS A 32 -2.90 27.63 -10.52
C LYS A 32 -3.79 27.31 -11.73
N LYS A 33 -4.08 26.04 -12.00
CA LYS A 33 -4.99 25.65 -13.09
C LYS A 33 -6.41 26.15 -12.86
N PHE A 34 -6.90 26.08 -11.62
CA PHE A 34 -8.21 26.61 -11.26
C PHE A 34 -8.26 28.14 -11.43
N ILE A 35 -7.28 28.86 -10.89
CA ILE A 35 -7.19 30.32 -11.05
C ILE A 35 -7.09 30.73 -12.52
N LYS A 36 -6.29 30.01 -13.32
CA LYS A 36 -6.23 30.25 -14.76
C LYS A 36 -7.61 30.10 -15.40
N TRP A 37 -8.31 29.01 -15.11
CA TRP A 37 -9.67 28.79 -15.63
C TRP A 37 -10.64 29.90 -15.18
N CYS A 38 -10.55 30.38 -13.93
CA CYS A 38 -11.34 31.52 -13.47
C CYS A 38 -11.03 32.79 -14.28
N ASN A 39 -9.76 33.11 -14.47
CA ASN A 39 -9.33 34.29 -15.24
C ASN A 39 -9.80 34.20 -16.70
N ASP A 40 -9.66 33.04 -17.34
CA ASP A 40 -10.09 32.79 -18.72
C ASP A 40 -11.63 32.96 -18.87
N ASN A 41 -12.40 32.82 -17.79
CA ASN A 41 -13.85 33.00 -17.74
C ASN A 41 -14.28 34.30 -17.02
N THR A 42 -13.35 35.22 -16.73
CA THR A 42 -13.60 36.51 -16.05
C THR A 42 -14.28 36.34 -14.67
N ILE A 43 -13.95 35.28 -13.94
CA ILE A 43 -14.52 34.96 -12.62
C ILE A 43 -13.64 35.55 -11.51
N ILE A 44 -14.25 36.40 -10.68
CA ILE A 44 -13.60 37.06 -9.54
C ILE A 44 -13.95 36.44 -8.17
N GLU A 45 -15.10 35.76 -8.05
CA GLU A 45 -15.57 35.12 -6.81
C GLU A 45 -15.66 33.59 -6.96
N TYR A 46 -15.28 32.84 -5.91
CA TYR A 46 -15.19 31.36 -5.97
C TYR A 46 -16.34 30.67 -5.20
N SER A 47 -17.57 30.91 -5.66
CA SER A 47 -18.80 30.35 -5.09
C SER A 47 -19.01 28.86 -5.43
N GLU A 48 -20.00 28.22 -4.81
CA GLU A 48 -20.37 26.84 -5.13
C GLU A 48 -20.73 26.64 -6.61
N VAL A 49 -21.39 27.63 -7.24
CA VAL A 49 -21.78 27.57 -8.66
C VAL A 49 -20.55 27.53 -9.57
N VAL A 50 -19.54 28.35 -9.27
CA VAL A 50 -18.28 28.40 -10.03
C VAL A 50 -17.54 27.07 -9.94
N LEU A 51 -17.44 26.50 -8.72
CA LEU A 51 -16.76 25.24 -8.51
C LEU A 51 -17.54 24.08 -9.17
N LEU A 52 -18.87 24.09 -9.11
CA LEU A 52 -19.71 23.12 -9.85
C LEU A 52 -19.44 23.16 -11.35
N ALA A 53 -19.40 24.34 -11.95
CA ALA A 53 -19.09 24.51 -13.37
C ALA A 53 -17.68 23.98 -13.70
N TYR A 54 -16.67 24.35 -12.90
CA TYR A 54 -15.30 23.86 -13.06
C TYR A 54 -15.22 22.33 -12.99
N PHE A 55 -15.83 21.72 -11.97
CA PHE A 55 -15.81 20.26 -11.80
C PHE A 55 -16.64 19.53 -12.84
N LYS A 56 -17.71 20.14 -13.36
CA LYS A 56 -18.46 19.60 -14.50
C LYS A 56 -17.58 19.51 -15.74
N THR A 57 -16.88 20.58 -16.12
CA THR A 57 -15.93 20.54 -17.24
C THR A 57 -14.81 19.51 -17.01
N LYS A 58 -14.27 19.41 -15.79
CA LYS A 58 -13.25 18.40 -15.48
C LYS A 58 -13.78 16.96 -15.55
N SER A 59 -15.04 16.73 -15.19
CA SER A 59 -15.63 15.38 -15.18
C SER A 59 -15.70 14.73 -16.56
N GLU A 60 -15.70 15.52 -17.62
CA GLU A 60 -15.75 15.04 -19.00
C GLU A 60 -14.44 14.39 -19.46
N THR A 61 -13.33 14.71 -18.77
CA THR A 61 -11.99 14.22 -19.14
C THR A 61 -11.31 13.41 -18.01
N LEU A 62 -11.72 13.61 -16.76
CA LEU A 62 -11.07 13.02 -15.59
C LEU A 62 -11.93 11.93 -14.95
N LYS A 63 -11.25 10.88 -14.47
CA LYS A 63 -11.86 9.83 -13.64
C LYS A 63 -12.30 10.38 -12.29
N ALA A 64 -13.32 9.77 -11.70
CA ALA A 64 -13.87 10.14 -10.38
C ALA A 64 -12.79 10.31 -9.30
N SER A 65 -11.84 9.37 -9.19
CA SER A 65 -10.75 9.45 -8.21
C SER A 65 -9.81 10.64 -8.42
N THR A 66 -9.59 11.04 -9.68
CA THR A 66 -8.81 12.24 -10.01
C THR A 66 -9.60 13.50 -9.66
N LEU A 67 -10.92 13.54 -9.93
CA LEU A 67 -11.79 14.66 -9.53
C LEU A 67 -11.75 14.86 -8.01
N TRP A 68 -11.89 13.80 -7.22
CA TRP A 68 -11.78 13.87 -5.76
C TRP A 68 -10.40 14.34 -5.30
N THR A 69 -9.34 13.98 -6.01
CA THR A 69 -7.98 14.49 -5.74
C THR A 69 -7.89 15.99 -6.02
N THR A 70 -8.41 16.46 -7.16
CA THR A 70 -8.50 17.88 -7.48
C THR A 70 -9.33 18.64 -6.45
N TYR A 71 -10.49 18.10 -6.04
CA TYR A 71 -11.32 18.67 -4.97
C TYR A 71 -10.57 18.77 -3.66
N SER A 72 -9.85 17.73 -3.23
CA SER A 72 -9.07 17.76 -1.99
C SER A 72 -7.97 18.82 -2.03
N MET A 73 -7.30 18.97 -3.18
CA MET A 73 -6.26 19.99 -3.36
C MET A 73 -6.85 21.40 -3.31
N LEU A 74 -7.93 21.65 -4.07
CA LEU A 74 -8.62 22.94 -4.08
C LEU A 74 -9.25 23.27 -2.73
N LYS A 75 -9.82 22.30 -2.01
CA LYS A 75 -10.34 22.51 -0.65
C LYS A 75 -9.27 23.09 0.27
N SER A 76 -8.05 22.55 0.19
CA SER A 76 -6.95 22.99 1.04
C SER A 76 -6.45 24.37 0.60
N THR A 77 -6.20 24.56 -0.70
CA THR A 77 -5.61 25.80 -1.20
C THR A 77 -6.57 26.99 -1.14
N LEU A 78 -7.86 26.80 -1.43
CA LEU A 78 -8.89 27.83 -1.29
C LEU A 78 -9.13 28.21 0.18
N SER A 79 -9.10 27.23 1.09
CA SER A 79 -9.19 27.51 2.53
C SER A 79 -8.00 28.33 3.02
N ILE A 80 -6.78 28.04 2.56
CA ILE A 80 -5.56 28.74 2.99
C ILE A 80 -5.44 30.12 2.36
N LYS A 81 -5.68 30.24 1.04
CA LYS A 81 -5.38 31.46 0.28
C LYS A 81 -6.54 32.45 0.22
N HIS A 82 -7.77 31.97 0.32
CA HIS A 82 -8.99 32.78 0.15
C HIS A 82 -9.95 32.66 1.32
N ASN A 83 -9.62 31.88 2.35
CA ASN A 83 -10.51 31.57 3.47
C ASN A 83 -11.86 30.95 3.04
N ILE A 84 -11.88 30.23 1.91
CA ILE A 84 -13.08 29.59 1.36
C ILE A 84 -13.09 28.11 1.72
N ASN A 85 -14.11 27.70 2.49
CA ASN A 85 -14.31 26.30 2.86
C ASN A 85 -15.33 25.61 1.94
N ILE A 86 -14.85 25.05 0.82
CA ILE A 86 -15.69 24.34 -0.15
C ILE A 86 -16.29 23.03 0.39
N SER A 87 -15.93 22.56 1.58
CA SER A 87 -16.61 21.40 2.18
C SER A 87 -18.05 21.68 2.60
N LYS A 88 -18.43 22.96 2.68
CA LYS A 88 -19.81 23.40 2.89
C LYS A 88 -20.65 23.38 1.59
N TYR A 89 -20.02 23.16 0.43
CA TYR A 89 -20.70 23.13 -0.87
C TYR A 89 -21.33 21.76 -1.10
N SER A 90 -22.54 21.58 -0.58
CA SER A 90 -23.25 20.28 -0.56
C SER A 90 -23.62 19.78 -1.96
N LYS A 91 -23.99 20.68 -2.89
CA LYS A 91 -24.31 20.33 -4.28
C LYS A 91 -23.06 19.87 -5.01
N LEU A 92 -21.92 20.54 -4.78
CA LEU A 92 -20.62 20.11 -5.33
C LEU A 92 -20.24 18.72 -4.84
N VAL A 93 -20.34 18.49 -3.52
CA VAL A 93 -20.04 17.18 -2.93
C VAL A 93 -20.98 16.09 -3.47
N ALA A 94 -22.28 16.38 -3.58
CA ALA A 94 -23.25 15.45 -4.16
C ALA A 94 -22.94 15.12 -5.62
N PHE A 95 -22.58 16.12 -6.43
CA PHE A 95 -22.14 15.92 -7.81
C PHE A 95 -20.92 14.99 -7.89
N LEU A 96 -19.87 15.24 -7.09
CA LEU A 96 -18.66 14.42 -7.08
C LEU A 96 -18.90 12.98 -6.60
N LYS A 97 -19.83 12.78 -5.66
CA LYS A 97 -20.24 11.44 -5.22
C LYS A 97 -20.87 10.66 -6.37
N ARG A 98 -21.80 11.27 -7.11
CA ARG A 98 -22.46 10.64 -8.27
C ARG A 98 -21.48 10.25 -9.39
N GLN A 99 -20.39 11.00 -9.57
CA GLN A 99 -19.33 10.59 -10.51
C GLN A 99 -18.66 9.26 -10.13
N ASN A 100 -18.79 8.81 -8.89
CA ASN A 100 -18.16 7.60 -8.37
C ASN A 100 -19.05 6.36 -8.43
N ASP A 101 -20.36 6.49 -8.71
CA ASP A 101 -21.34 5.39 -8.58
C ASP A 101 -20.99 4.13 -9.40
N LEU A 102 -20.29 4.30 -10.54
CA LEU A 102 -19.82 3.19 -11.39
C LEU A 102 -18.29 3.08 -11.46
N TYR A 103 -17.57 3.83 -10.63
CA TYR A 103 -16.11 3.84 -10.68
C TYR A 103 -15.52 2.59 -10.05
N GLN A 104 -14.94 1.72 -10.88
CA GLN A 104 -14.17 0.58 -10.40
C GLN A 104 -12.67 0.89 -10.39
N PRO A 105 -11.99 0.82 -9.22
CA PRO A 105 -10.57 1.10 -9.13
C PRO A 105 -9.77 -0.01 -9.81
N LYS A 106 -8.93 0.36 -10.77
CA LYS A 106 -7.97 -0.59 -11.36
C LYS A 106 -6.96 -1.01 -10.30
N LYS A 107 -6.85 -2.31 -10.06
CA LYS A 107 -5.86 -2.88 -9.15
C LYS A 107 -4.69 -3.51 -9.93
N SER A 108 -3.55 -3.59 -9.27
CA SER A 108 -2.37 -4.30 -9.80
C SER A 108 -2.63 -5.80 -9.76
N GLN A 109 -2.27 -6.54 -10.81
CA GLN A 109 -2.29 -8.00 -10.76
C GLN A 109 -1.38 -8.53 -9.64
N ILE A 110 -1.70 -9.75 -9.18
CA ILE A 110 -0.99 -10.48 -8.11
C ILE A 110 -0.35 -11.75 -8.66
N PHE A 111 0.58 -12.33 -7.90
CA PHE A 111 1.14 -13.65 -8.20
C PHE A 111 0.45 -14.71 -7.37
N THR A 112 0.33 -15.91 -7.92
CA THR A 112 -0.02 -17.11 -7.15
C THR A 112 1.20 -17.66 -6.41
N GLU A 113 0.99 -18.51 -5.40
CA GLU A 113 2.06 -19.19 -4.68
C GLU A 113 2.98 -19.99 -5.64
N LYS A 114 2.38 -20.78 -6.54
CA LYS A 114 3.10 -21.53 -7.57
C LYS A 114 3.96 -20.63 -8.46
N GLN A 115 3.46 -19.46 -8.88
CA GLN A 115 4.22 -18.51 -9.69
C GLN A 115 5.44 -17.95 -8.93
N ILE A 116 5.28 -17.64 -7.64
CA ILE A 116 6.39 -17.20 -6.78
C ILE A 116 7.43 -18.30 -6.67
N GLU A 117 7.02 -19.52 -6.36
CA GLU A 117 7.90 -20.68 -6.23
C GLU A 117 8.67 -20.96 -7.51
N THR A 118 7.95 -21.03 -8.64
CA THR A 118 8.56 -21.20 -9.97
C THR A 118 9.61 -20.12 -10.22
N PHE A 119 9.30 -18.85 -10.00
CA PHE A 119 10.29 -17.77 -10.20
C PHE A 119 11.50 -17.91 -9.26
N LEU A 120 11.29 -18.17 -7.98
CA LEU A 120 12.37 -18.29 -6.99
C LEU A 120 13.28 -19.49 -7.27
N GLN A 121 12.74 -20.60 -7.78
CA GLN A 121 13.50 -21.82 -8.06
C GLN A 121 14.19 -21.77 -9.44
N THR A 122 13.49 -21.32 -10.48
CA THR A 122 13.95 -21.48 -11.88
C THR A 122 14.70 -20.28 -12.44
N ALA A 123 14.46 -19.06 -11.93
CA ALA A 123 15.15 -17.89 -12.44
C ALA A 123 16.62 -17.89 -12.00
N SER A 124 17.58 -17.62 -12.90
CA SER A 124 19.00 -17.60 -12.53
C SER A 124 19.32 -16.50 -11.51
N ASN A 125 20.13 -16.83 -10.49
CA ASN A 125 20.61 -15.86 -9.52
C ASN A 125 21.54 -14.81 -10.17
N GLU A 126 22.25 -15.14 -11.24
CA GLU A 126 23.11 -14.20 -11.96
C GLU A 126 22.36 -12.93 -12.40
N LYS A 127 21.10 -13.10 -12.81
CA LYS A 127 20.26 -12.00 -13.30
C LYS A 127 19.22 -11.53 -12.30
N PHE A 128 18.69 -12.44 -11.47
CA PHE A 128 17.47 -12.18 -10.69
C PHE A 128 17.67 -12.15 -9.18
N LEU A 129 18.88 -12.37 -8.64
CA LEU A 129 19.09 -12.44 -7.19
C LEU A 129 18.54 -11.21 -6.42
N LEU A 130 18.77 -10.00 -6.93
CA LEU A 130 18.19 -8.77 -6.36
C LEU A 130 16.65 -8.80 -6.37
N ILE A 131 16.04 -9.22 -7.48
CA ILE A 131 14.58 -9.26 -7.62
C ILE A 131 13.97 -10.34 -6.72
N LYS A 132 14.62 -11.51 -6.61
CA LYS A 132 14.21 -12.57 -5.69
C LYS A 132 14.26 -12.10 -4.24
N THR A 133 15.35 -11.46 -3.83
CA THR A 133 15.51 -10.91 -2.48
C THR A 133 14.44 -9.86 -2.17
N ALA A 134 14.19 -8.95 -3.11
CA ALA A 134 13.14 -7.94 -2.97
C ALA A 134 11.73 -8.56 -2.91
N LEU A 135 11.45 -9.58 -3.73
CA LEU A 135 10.18 -10.31 -3.72
C LEU A 135 9.93 -10.96 -2.37
N ILE A 136 10.91 -11.70 -1.84
CA ILE A 136 10.84 -12.38 -0.54
C ILE A 136 10.53 -11.38 0.57
N ILE A 137 11.35 -10.33 0.72
CA ILE A 137 11.17 -9.32 1.78
C ILE A 137 9.83 -8.58 1.59
N ALA A 138 9.44 -8.29 0.35
CA ALA A 138 8.19 -7.60 0.08
C ALA A 138 6.94 -8.45 0.40
N ILE A 139 6.96 -9.74 0.11
CA ILE A 139 5.86 -10.64 0.41
C ILE A 139 5.80 -10.93 1.90
N SER A 140 6.93 -11.25 2.55
CA SER A 140 6.97 -11.54 3.99
C SER A 140 6.59 -10.35 4.86
N GLY A 141 6.75 -9.12 4.37
CA GLY A 141 6.41 -7.91 5.13
C GLY A 141 5.29 -7.09 4.52
N ALA A 142 4.58 -7.56 3.49
CA ALA A 142 3.64 -6.76 2.69
C ALA A 142 4.22 -5.36 2.32
N CYS A 143 5.49 -5.26 1.93
CA CYS A 143 6.19 -3.99 1.84
C CYS A 143 5.74 -3.13 0.64
N ARG A 144 5.69 -1.81 0.83
CA ARG A 144 5.61 -0.83 -0.26
C ARG A 144 6.98 -0.67 -0.90
N LYS A 145 7.02 -0.28 -2.18
CA LYS A 145 8.27 0.04 -2.88
C LYS A 145 9.13 1.08 -2.15
N SER A 146 8.55 2.08 -1.49
CA SER A 146 9.30 3.08 -0.72
C SER A 146 9.91 2.52 0.56
N GLU A 147 9.26 1.53 1.18
CA GLU A 147 9.79 0.85 2.37
C GLU A 147 10.95 -0.07 1.97
N LEU A 148 10.84 -0.78 0.84
CA LEU A 148 11.96 -1.52 0.27
C LEU A 148 13.11 -0.60 -0.13
N THR A 149 12.78 0.54 -0.74
CA THR A 149 13.77 1.57 -1.08
C THR A 149 14.53 1.93 0.17
N ASN A 150 13.86 2.42 1.21
CA ASN A 150 14.51 2.99 2.39
C ASN A 150 14.94 1.96 3.45
N LEU A 151 14.79 0.65 3.21
CA LEU A 151 15.19 -0.37 4.16
C LEU A 151 16.67 -0.22 4.51
N SER A 152 16.98 -0.08 5.80
CA SER A 152 18.33 0.01 6.32
C SER A 152 18.92 -1.37 6.55
N THR A 153 20.25 -1.52 6.45
CA THR A 153 20.96 -2.72 6.91
C THR A 153 20.76 -2.96 8.40
N ASP A 154 20.74 -1.89 9.20
CA ASP A 154 20.57 -1.96 10.67
C ASP A 154 19.17 -2.45 11.07
N ALA A 155 18.21 -2.39 10.14
CA ALA A 155 16.85 -2.84 10.34
C ALA A 155 16.66 -4.35 10.10
N VAL A 156 17.70 -5.05 9.64
CA VAL A 156 17.65 -6.49 9.32
C VAL A 156 18.57 -7.24 10.28
N GLN A 157 17.98 -8.11 11.10
CA GLN A 157 18.70 -8.96 12.03
C GLN A 157 18.76 -10.39 11.48
N PHE A 158 19.97 -10.90 11.33
CA PHE A 158 20.23 -12.27 10.88
C PHE A 158 20.38 -13.16 12.11
N LEU A 159 19.43 -14.08 12.31
CA LEU A 159 19.46 -15.10 13.37
C LEU A 159 19.60 -16.48 12.73
N GLU A 160 19.93 -17.49 13.54
CA GLU A 160 20.29 -18.84 13.05
C GLU A 160 19.21 -19.48 12.16
N HIS A 161 17.93 -19.28 12.48
CA HIS A 161 16.81 -19.89 11.77
C HIS A 161 15.79 -18.88 11.21
N MET A 162 16.08 -17.58 11.33
CA MET A 162 15.15 -16.56 10.87
C MET A 162 15.82 -15.21 10.60
N LEU A 163 15.15 -14.40 9.78
CA LEU A 163 15.46 -12.98 9.61
C LEU A 163 14.37 -12.15 10.25
N VAL A 164 14.75 -11.18 11.09
CA VAL A 164 13.81 -10.22 11.69
C VAL A 164 14.02 -8.87 11.05
N ILE A 165 12.97 -8.31 10.45
CA ILE A 165 13.02 -7.03 9.73
C ILE A 165 12.12 -6.02 10.42
N LYS A 166 12.69 -4.88 10.80
CA LYS A 166 11.99 -3.77 11.48
C LYS A 166 11.83 -2.58 10.53
N LEU A 167 10.59 -2.28 10.15
CA LEU A 167 10.26 -1.11 9.36
C LEU A 167 9.79 0.03 10.26
N CYS A 168 10.67 1.02 10.45
CA CYS A 168 10.37 2.28 11.13
C CYS A 168 9.95 3.35 10.12
N ASP A 169 9.32 4.43 10.58
CA ASP A 169 9.00 5.64 9.77
C ASP A 169 8.24 5.35 8.46
N THR A 170 7.31 4.40 8.53
CA THR A 170 6.48 4.06 7.36
C THR A 170 5.57 5.23 6.98
N LYS A 171 5.06 5.26 5.74
CA LYS A 171 4.10 6.27 5.25
C LYS A 171 2.91 6.49 6.21
N ASN A 172 2.54 5.46 6.98
CA ASN A 172 1.42 5.47 7.91
C ASN A 172 1.82 5.78 9.36
N LYS A 173 3.09 6.15 9.63
CA LYS A 173 3.68 6.34 10.96
C LYS A 173 3.41 5.14 11.87
N CYS A 174 3.53 3.94 11.32
CA CYS A 174 3.34 2.70 12.05
C CYS A 174 4.62 1.88 11.93
N ASN A 175 5.27 1.62 13.07
CA ASN A 175 6.40 0.72 13.12
C ASN A 175 5.88 -0.70 12.99
N ARG A 176 6.52 -1.50 12.15
CA ARG A 176 6.13 -2.90 11.92
C ARG A 176 7.36 -3.78 11.92
N THR A 177 7.24 -4.93 12.55
CA THR A 177 8.25 -5.99 12.51
C THR A 177 7.65 -7.22 11.85
N PHE A 178 8.42 -7.88 11.00
CA PHE A 178 8.03 -9.16 10.41
C PHE A 178 9.23 -10.10 10.34
N VAL A 179 8.95 -11.39 10.15
CA VAL A 179 9.93 -12.47 10.22
C VAL A 179 9.91 -13.27 8.92
N ILE A 180 11.09 -13.74 8.51
CA ILE A 180 11.28 -14.74 7.46
C ILE A 180 11.89 -15.98 8.12
N ASN A 181 11.15 -17.08 8.18
CA ASN A 181 11.59 -18.36 8.76
C ASN A 181 11.68 -19.50 7.72
N ASN A 182 11.43 -19.21 6.44
CA ASN A 182 11.58 -20.18 5.37
C ASN A 182 13.06 -20.30 4.96
N LYS A 183 13.69 -21.45 5.24
CA LYS A 183 15.14 -21.68 5.02
C LYS A 183 15.60 -21.39 3.58
N PRO A 184 14.94 -21.89 2.51
CA PRO A 184 15.26 -21.48 1.14
C PRO A 184 15.25 -19.96 0.90
N TRP A 185 14.27 -19.25 1.47
CA TRP A 185 14.17 -17.80 1.33
C TRP A 185 15.29 -17.07 2.09
N ILE A 186 15.60 -17.52 3.30
CA ILE A 186 16.72 -17.00 4.10
C ILE A 186 18.02 -17.15 3.31
N ASN A 187 18.28 -18.31 2.70
CA ASN A 187 19.48 -18.56 1.92
C ASN A 187 19.63 -17.56 0.75
N ILE A 188 18.55 -17.25 0.04
CA ILE A 188 18.57 -16.25 -1.05
C ILE A 188 18.93 -14.87 -0.51
N VAL A 189 18.30 -14.46 0.60
CA VAL A 189 18.54 -13.14 1.21
C VAL A 189 19.98 -13.04 1.74
N CYS A 190 20.47 -14.06 2.43
CA CYS A 190 21.85 -14.14 2.92
C CYS A 190 22.86 -14.12 1.76
N THR A 191 22.61 -14.88 0.69
CA THR A 191 23.47 -14.89 -0.50
C THR A 191 23.61 -13.49 -1.09
N TYR A 192 22.49 -12.78 -1.27
CA TYR A 192 22.52 -11.39 -1.75
C TYR A 192 23.26 -10.45 -0.78
N TYR A 193 22.99 -10.58 0.52
CA TYR A 193 23.59 -9.72 1.55
C TYR A 193 25.12 -9.88 1.62
N ASN A 194 25.61 -11.11 1.53
CA ASN A 194 27.04 -11.42 1.61
C ASN A 194 27.85 -10.92 0.41
N LEU A 195 27.22 -10.60 -0.71
CA LEU A 195 27.88 -10.00 -1.88
C LEU A 195 28.12 -8.50 -1.72
N ARG A 196 27.66 -7.89 -0.62
CA ARG A 196 27.81 -6.47 -0.35
C ARG A 196 29.29 -6.07 -0.31
N PRO A 197 29.72 -5.06 -1.10
CA PRO A 197 31.10 -4.59 -1.04
C PRO A 197 31.37 -3.85 0.28
N PRO A 198 32.63 -3.84 0.74
CA PRO A 198 33.02 -3.08 1.93
C PRO A 198 32.95 -1.56 1.70
N ASN A 199 32.95 -0.81 2.80
CA ASN A 199 33.11 0.66 2.84
C ASN A 199 32.00 1.48 2.17
N ILE A 200 30.73 1.11 2.27
CA ILE A 200 29.62 1.89 1.68
C ILE A 200 29.25 3.08 2.60
N ASP A 201 29.04 4.26 2.01
CA ASP A 201 28.75 5.55 2.68
C ASP A 201 27.28 5.72 3.10
N HIS A 202 26.44 4.74 2.79
CA HIS A 202 25.02 4.72 3.12
C HIS A 202 24.59 3.39 3.74
N LYS A 203 23.47 3.41 4.48
CA LYS A 203 22.92 2.22 5.14
C LYS A 203 21.83 1.48 4.35
N ARG A 204 21.60 1.83 3.08
CA ARG A 204 20.54 1.19 2.25
C ARG A 204 20.82 -0.32 2.08
N PHE A 205 19.87 -1.17 2.47
CA PHE A 205 19.94 -2.63 2.38
C PHE A 205 20.02 -3.12 0.92
N PHE A 206 19.25 -2.51 0.03
CA PHE A 206 19.27 -2.86 -1.39
C PHE A 206 20.20 -1.95 -2.17
N ILE A 207 21.24 -2.58 -2.74
CA ILE A 207 22.21 -2.03 -3.67
C ILE A 207 22.10 -2.73 -5.03
N TYR A 208 22.53 -2.05 -6.09
CA TYR A 208 22.41 -2.59 -7.43
C TYR A 208 23.24 -3.87 -7.57
N TYR A 209 22.75 -4.80 -8.38
CA TYR A 209 23.34 -6.11 -8.58
C TYR A 209 23.43 -6.41 -10.08
N CYS A 210 24.61 -6.83 -10.50
CA CYS A 210 24.99 -7.05 -11.89
C CYS A 210 26.16 -8.05 -11.92
N ASN A 211 26.12 -9.01 -12.86
CA ASN A 211 27.22 -9.96 -13.10
C ASN A 211 27.72 -10.65 -11.82
N ASN A 212 26.81 -11.23 -11.03
CA ASN A 212 27.10 -11.89 -9.75
C ASN A 212 27.76 -11.01 -8.67
N LYS A 213 27.70 -9.68 -8.80
CA LYS A 213 28.30 -8.73 -7.85
C LYS A 213 27.32 -7.64 -7.45
N CYS A 214 27.36 -7.24 -6.18
CA CYS A 214 26.70 -6.03 -5.73
C CYS A 214 27.61 -4.82 -5.94
N THR A 215 27.03 -3.72 -6.42
CA THR A 215 27.72 -2.43 -6.52
C THR A 215 27.51 -1.62 -5.25
N ARG A 216 28.11 -0.43 -5.17
CA ARG A 216 27.89 0.50 -4.04
C ARG A 216 26.65 1.38 -4.25
N GLN A 217 26.00 1.32 -5.41
CA GLN A 217 24.89 2.22 -5.74
C GLN A 217 23.58 1.72 -5.12
N PRO A 218 22.83 2.57 -4.40
CA PRO A 218 21.55 2.17 -3.84
C PRO A 218 20.48 1.98 -4.93
N VAL A 219 19.58 1.01 -4.73
CA VAL A 219 18.49 0.76 -5.68
C VAL A 219 17.42 1.86 -5.60
N GLY A 220 17.02 2.40 -6.75
CA GLY A 220 16.00 3.43 -6.86
C GLY A 220 14.56 2.91 -6.75
N VAL A 221 13.64 3.78 -6.29
CA VAL A 221 12.22 3.45 -6.08
C VAL A 221 11.49 2.99 -7.35
N ASN A 222 11.87 3.50 -8.52
CA ASN A 222 11.28 3.12 -9.80
C ASN A 222 11.71 1.70 -10.21
N THR A 223 12.95 1.30 -9.88
CA THR A 223 13.43 -0.06 -10.11
C THR A 223 12.53 -1.05 -9.36
N PHE A 224 12.29 -0.84 -8.06
CA PHE A 224 11.32 -1.65 -7.29
C PHE A 224 9.93 -1.66 -7.91
N GLY A 225 9.45 -0.50 -8.38
CA GLY A 225 8.15 -0.38 -9.04
C GLY A 225 8.02 -1.21 -10.33
N SER A 226 9.15 -1.59 -10.96
CA SER A 226 9.19 -2.38 -12.19
C SER A 226 9.47 -3.87 -11.97
N MET A 227 9.89 -4.28 -10.77
CA MET A 227 10.33 -5.66 -10.49
C MET A 227 9.22 -6.70 -10.71
N SER A 228 7.99 -6.38 -10.31
CA SER A 228 6.82 -7.24 -10.56
C SER A 228 6.59 -7.49 -12.04
N ARG A 229 6.74 -6.45 -12.89
CA ARG A 229 6.64 -6.62 -14.34
C ARG A 229 7.72 -7.54 -14.88
N LYS A 230 8.97 -7.40 -14.41
CA LYS A 230 10.09 -8.26 -14.83
C LYS A 230 9.86 -9.73 -14.46
N ILE A 231 9.25 -10.00 -13.31
CA ILE A 231 8.86 -11.37 -12.91
C ILE A 231 7.76 -11.89 -13.82
N ALA A 232 6.72 -11.10 -14.10
CA ALA A 232 5.64 -11.49 -15.00
C ALA A 232 6.13 -11.76 -16.43
N GLU A 233 7.08 -10.95 -16.93
CA GLU A 233 7.76 -11.17 -18.22
C GLU A 233 8.55 -12.48 -18.23
N PHE A 234 9.31 -12.77 -17.16
CA PHE A 234 10.04 -14.04 -17.03
C PHE A 234 9.10 -15.25 -17.03
N LEU A 235 8.00 -15.16 -16.28
CA LEU A 235 6.98 -16.21 -16.19
C LEU A 235 6.05 -16.27 -17.42
N GLN A 236 6.27 -15.42 -18.43
CA GLN A 236 5.46 -15.32 -19.64
C GLN A 236 3.96 -15.11 -19.36
N LEU A 237 3.64 -14.37 -18.30
CA LEU A 237 2.25 -14.07 -17.96
C LEU A 237 1.66 -13.06 -18.93
N SER A 238 0.38 -13.24 -19.26
CA SER A 238 -0.35 -12.29 -20.07
C SER A 238 -0.41 -10.91 -19.39
N ASN A 239 -0.32 -9.85 -20.20
CA ASN A 239 -0.41 -8.46 -19.74
C ASN A 239 0.55 -8.11 -18.57
N ALA A 240 1.84 -8.44 -18.69
CA ALA A 240 2.85 -8.13 -17.67
C ALA A 240 2.84 -6.65 -17.19
N LYS A 241 2.44 -5.69 -18.05
CA LYS A 241 2.29 -4.26 -17.71
C LYS A 241 1.28 -4.00 -16.57
N SER A 242 0.36 -4.93 -16.31
CA SER A 242 -0.61 -4.83 -15.22
C SER A 242 -0.02 -5.18 -13.83
N PHE A 243 1.19 -5.75 -13.79
CA PHE A 243 1.94 -6.04 -12.56
C PHE A 243 2.78 -4.82 -12.17
N THR A 244 2.18 -3.94 -11.37
CA THR A 244 2.77 -2.65 -10.97
C THR A 244 3.41 -2.72 -9.57
N GLY A 245 4.02 -1.62 -9.11
CA GLY A 245 4.70 -1.57 -7.80
C GLY A 245 3.86 -1.84 -6.54
N HIS A 246 2.55 -2.09 -6.66
CA HIS A 246 1.70 -2.58 -5.57
C HIS A 246 1.47 -4.09 -5.59
N CYS A 247 1.92 -4.79 -6.64
CA CYS A 247 1.75 -6.22 -6.84
C CYS A 247 2.16 -7.03 -5.62
N PHE A 248 3.42 -6.97 -5.17
CA PHE A 248 3.91 -7.79 -4.05
C PHE A 248 3.12 -7.60 -2.76
N ARG A 249 2.74 -6.35 -2.46
CA ARG A 249 1.95 -6.02 -1.27
C ARG A 249 0.53 -6.60 -1.34
N ARG A 250 -0.09 -6.59 -2.52
CA ARG A 250 -1.40 -7.23 -2.74
C ARG A 250 -1.28 -8.74 -2.67
N THR A 251 -0.32 -9.32 -3.38
CA THR A 251 -0.01 -10.76 -3.33
C THR A 251 0.14 -11.25 -1.89
N SER A 252 0.92 -10.54 -1.07
CA SER A 252 1.10 -10.85 0.35
C SER A 252 -0.22 -10.91 1.13
N ALA A 253 -1.08 -9.89 0.96
CA ALA A 253 -2.36 -9.81 1.65
C ALA A 253 -3.31 -10.94 1.23
N THR A 254 -3.41 -11.18 -0.08
CA THR A 254 -4.28 -12.22 -0.64
C THR A 254 -3.83 -13.61 -0.22
N LEU A 255 -2.53 -13.93 -0.30
CA LEU A 255 -2.01 -15.22 0.13
C LEU A 255 -2.25 -15.47 1.62
N LEU A 256 -2.06 -14.44 2.46
CA LEU A 256 -2.31 -14.56 3.89
C LEU A 256 -3.80 -14.81 4.19
N SER A 257 -4.70 -14.07 3.52
CA SER A 257 -6.15 -14.27 3.65
C SER A 257 -6.58 -15.66 3.17
N GLY A 258 -6.08 -16.10 2.01
CA GLY A 258 -6.41 -17.42 1.44
C GLY A 258 -5.89 -18.59 2.27
N LYS A 259 -4.90 -18.37 3.14
CA LYS A 259 -4.43 -19.37 4.13
C LYS A 259 -5.23 -19.35 5.44
N GLY A 260 -6.38 -18.69 5.47
CA GLY A 260 -7.31 -18.69 6.61
C GLY A 260 -6.92 -17.73 7.74
N ALA A 261 -5.98 -16.81 7.51
CA ALA A 261 -5.63 -15.80 8.52
C ALA A 261 -6.83 -14.88 8.81
N SER A 262 -6.99 -14.48 10.06
CA SER A 262 -8.07 -13.56 10.41
C SER A 262 -7.87 -12.21 9.72
N PHE A 263 -8.97 -11.49 9.51
CA PHE A 263 -8.88 -10.14 8.96
C PHE A 263 -8.02 -9.20 9.82
N LEU A 264 -7.99 -9.40 11.14
CA LEU A 264 -7.12 -8.66 12.06
C LEU A 264 -5.64 -8.95 11.81
N ASP A 265 -5.29 -10.20 11.51
CA ASP A 265 -3.91 -10.60 11.18
C ASP A 265 -3.46 -9.94 9.88
N VAL A 266 -4.29 -9.97 8.85
CA VAL A 266 -4.03 -9.27 7.58
C VAL A 266 -3.83 -7.77 7.84
N LYS A 267 -4.71 -7.16 8.64
CA LYS A 267 -4.65 -5.74 9.01
C LYS A 267 -3.33 -5.38 9.71
N ARG A 268 -2.91 -6.18 10.69
CA ARG A 268 -1.66 -6.01 11.44
C ARG A 268 -0.44 -6.20 10.54
N HIS A 269 -0.42 -7.27 9.74
CA HIS A 269 0.65 -7.60 8.80
C HIS A 269 0.97 -6.48 7.81
N GLY A 270 -0.07 -5.91 7.19
CA GLY A 270 0.11 -4.78 6.28
C GLY A 270 0.32 -3.43 6.98
N GLY A 271 0.04 -3.31 8.28
CA GLY A 271 0.02 -2.01 8.97
C GLY A 271 -1.08 -1.08 8.45
N TRP A 272 -2.28 -1.64 8.24
CA TRP A 272 -3.47 -0.89 7.81
C TRP A 272 -4.29 -0.44 9.02
N LYS A 273 -4.62 0.85 9.12
CA LYS A 273 -5.48 1.36 10.21
C LYS A 273 -6.98 1.19 9.92
N SER A 274 -7.36 1.26 8.64
CA SER A 274 -8.74 1.10 8.17
C SER A 274 -8.97 -0.29 7.59
N SER A 275 -10.11 -0.89 7.93
CA SER A 275 -10.58 -2.17 7.38
C SER A 275 -10.82 -2.09 5.88
N THR A 276 -11.54 -1.06 5.42
CA THR A 276 -11.78 -0.79 3.99
C THR A 276 -10.50 -0.73 3.17
N VAL A 277 -9.42 -0.16 3.74
CA VAL A 277 -8.12 -0.13 3.05
C VAL A 277 -7.52 -1.53 2.97
N ALA A 278 -7.60 -2.35 4.01
CA ALA A 278 -7.07 -3.71 4.01
C ALA A 278 -7.82 -4.61 3.02
N GLU A 279 -9.16 -4.55 3.00
CA GLU A 279 -10.02 -5.23 2.01
C GLU A 279 -9.60 -4.89 0.57
N GLY A 280 -9.27 -3.63 0.31
CA GLY A 280 -8.81 -3.19 -1.02
C GLY A 280 -7.56 -3.93 -1.54
N TYR A 281 -6.72 -4.48 -0.65
CA TYR A 281 -5.52 -5.24 -1.04
C TYR A 281 -5.81 -6.72 -1.32
N ILE A 282 -6.81 -7.29 -0.67
CA ILE A 282 -7.23 -8.68 -0.88
C ILE A 282 -7.87 -8.77 -2.28
N GLU A 283 -7.54 -9.83 -3.01
CA GLU A 283 -8.17 -10.13 -4.30
C GLU A 283 -9.49 -10.82 -4.02
N ASP A 284 -10.55 -10.40 -4.71
CA ASP A 284 -11.83 -11.11 -4.68
C ASP A 284 -11.73 -12.26 -5.68
N SER A 285 -11.29 -13.43 -5.22
CA SER A 285 -11.03 -14.55 -6.12
C SER A 285 -12.28 -15.45 -6.26
N LEU A 286 -12.41 -16.08 -7.42
CA LEU A 286 -13.46 -17.10 -7.61
C LEU A 286 -13.28 -18.26 -6.63
N HIS A 287 -12.04 -18.55 -6.22
CA HIS A 287 -11.75 -19.59 -5.24
C HIS A 287 -12.40 -19.30 -3.89
N ASP A 288 -12.30 -18.06 -3.39
CA ASP A 288 -12.95 -17.67 -2.12
C ASP A 288 -14.47 -17.83 -2.20
N LYS A 289 -15.06 -17.50 -3.35
CA LYS A 289 -16.51 -17.67 -3.60
C LYS A 289 -16.90 -19.15 -3.65
N ILE A 290 -16.06 -20.00 -4.22
CA ILE A 290 -16.23 -21.45 -4.21
C ILE A 290 -16.13 -21.97 -2.78
N THR A 291 -15.12 -21.59 -2.00
CA THR A 291 -15.00 -22.00 -0.59
C THR A 291 -16.20 -21.59 0.24
N ILE A 292 -16.72 -20.38 0.05
CA ILE A 292 -17.96 -19.94 0.72
C ILE A 292 -19.15 -20.80 0.28
N ALA A 293 -19.29 -21.06 -1.02
CA ALA A 293 -20.35 -21.93 -1.54
C ALA A 293 -20.24 -23.36 -1.00
N ASP A 294 -19.04 -23.90 -0.88
CA ASP A 294 -18.76 -25.22 -0.32
C ASP A 294 -19.13 -25.27 1.16
N GLN A 295 -18.80 -24.23 1.95
CA GLN A 295 -19.20 -24.14 3.35
C GLN A 295 -20.72 -24.07 3.54
N LEU A 296 -21.44 -23.43 2.62
CA LEU A 296 -22.91 -23.34 2.65
C LEU A 296 -23.60 -24.65 2.24
N THR A 297 -22.97 -25.44 1.37
CA THR A 297 -23.54 -26.68 0.81
C THR A 297 -23.07 -27.95 1.52
N SER A 298 -21.95 -27.88 2.23
CA SER A 298 -21.47 -28.97 3.09
C SER A 298 -22.29 -28.98 4.38
N GLY A 299 -23.30 -29.87 4.44
CA GLY A 299 -24.12 -30.08 5.64
C GLY A 299 -23.27 -30.28 6.89
N SER A 300 -23.57 -29.52 7.94
CA SER A 300 -22.92 -29.59 9.25
C SER A 300 -22.96 -31.01 9.82
N SER A 301 -21.91 -31.78 9.60
CA SER A 301 -21.62 -32.99 10.36
C SER A 301 -20.70 -32.60 11.52
N GLN A 302 -21.24 -31.83 12.48
CA GLN A 302 -20.67 -31.79 13.82
C GLN A 302 -21.34 -32.93 14.61
N PRO A 303 -20.58 -33.84 15.24
CA PRO A 303 -21.16 -34.77 16.19
C PRO A 303 -21.74 -33.96 17.34
N SER A 304 -23.03 -34.11 17.59
CA SER A 304 -23.66 -33.69 18.84
C SER A 304 -22.85 -34.29 19.99
N THR A 305 -22.15 -33.44 20.74
CA THR A 305 -21.60 -33.84 22.03
C THR A 305 -22.80 -34.02 22.95
N SER A 306 -23.26 -35.25 23.13
CA SER A 306 -24.23 -35.56 24.17
C SER A 306 -23.56 -35.32 25.52
N CYS A 307 -24.11 -34.40 26.30
CA CYS A 307 -23.85 -34.32 27.73
C CYS A 307 -24.18 -35.67 28.35
N ASN A 308 -23.17 -36.42 28.81
CA ASN A 308 -23.41 -37.50 29.75
C ASN A 308 -23.62 -36.88 31.14
N GLU A 309 -24.84 -37.02 31.64
CA GLU A 309 -25.19 -36.85 33.05
C GLU A 309 -24.35 -37.82 33.89
N LEU A 310 -23.65 -37.30 34.90
CA LEU A 310 -23.09 -38.11 35.97
C LEU A 310 -24.24 -38.58 36.86
N SER A 311 -24.67 -39.82 36.66
CA SER A 311 -25.51 -40.53 37.63
C SER A 311 -24.68 -40.87 38.87
N SER A 312 -25.04 -40.26 40.00
CA SER A 312 -24.62 -40.65 41.34
C SER A 312 -25.08 -42.07 41.65
N THR A 313 -24.14 -42.97 41.98
CA THR A 313 -24.47 -44.23 42.66
C THR A 313 -23.81 -44.23 44.04
N VAL A 314 -24.66 -44.03 45.04
CA VAL A 314 -24.41 -44.31 46.44
C VAL A 314 -24.36 -45.83 46.61
N CYS A 315 -23.35 -46.33 47.32
CA CYS A 315 -23.41 -47.65 47.97
C CYS A 315 -23.08 -47.44 49.45
N GLU A 316 -24.14 -47.27 50.25
CA GLU A 316 -24.22 -47.70 51.66
C GLU A 316 -24.11 -49.24 51.69
N LYS A 317 -23.70 -49.97 52.73
CA LYS A 317 -23.66 -49.78 54.19
C LYS A 317 -22.97 -51.01 54.79
N VAL A 318 -22.36 -50.84 55.97
CA VAL A 318 -21.87 -51.86 56.93
C VAL A 318 -20.68 -52.71 56.49
#